data_AF-A0A421K4N7-F1
#
_entry.id   AF-A0A421K4N7-F1
#
_cell.length_a   1.000
_cell.length_b   1.000
_cell.length_c   1.000
_cell.angle_alpha   90.00
_cell.angle_beta   90.00
_cell.angle_gamma   90.00
#
_symmetry.space_group_name_H-M   'P 1'
#
loop_
_entity.id
_entity.type
_entity.pdbx_description
1 polymer ?
#
loop_
_entity_poly.entity_id
_entity_poly.type
_entity_poly.pdbx_seq_one_letter_code
_entity_poly.pdbx_strand_id
1 'polypeptide(L)'
;MLLKTVLILLLLLPALCQALNIENGKRINRSCALCHGDYGQGTPGTMSPRLAGLPADYLEKELKYYRSGERRYAPMVIASSIKKMTDEDIRDISEYLAGVNLRNLNLPKIPEYPNGKPNKGKEIFNDECKSCHKKTGLGKPKKDIPPVAGQYGSYIFSQIKKFQDKQRHHDDDPEDDTFDDYADTEIDDIIAYVTTLPAHPPLPASEEFSVGMSDVMDSMGMVGMVQGGDQSDLNISGQFRVTPSGDIVLKPLNQDMRSIAGLSGNFRITPTGILFMPN
;
A
#
# COMPACT_ATOMS: atom_id res chain seq x y z
N MET A 1 -0.06 40.89 46.39
CA MET A 1 0.11 39.42 46.53
C MET A 1 -0.62 38.61 45.45
N LEU A 2 -1.56 39.18 44.67
CA LEU A 2 -2.26 38.46 43.58
C LEU A 2 -1.50 38.38 42.24
N LEU A 3 -0.43 39.15 42.04
CA LEU A 3 0.30 39.17 40.76
C LEU A 3 1.37 38.07 40.64
N LYS A 4 1.74 37.41 41.75
CA LYS A 4 2.74 36.32 41.76
C LYS A 4 2.13 34.93 41.57
N THR A 5 0.83 34.78 41.75
CA THR A 5 0.12 33.49 41.56
C THR A 5 -0.34 33.25 40.12
N VAL A 6 -0.49 34.29 39.30
CA VAL A 6 -0.85 34.14 37.87
C VAL A 6 0.35 33.71 37.02
N LEU A 7 1.57 34.04 37.42
CA LEU A 7 2.79 33.69 36.67
C LEU A 7 3.20 32.21 36.82
N ILE A 8 2.67 31.49 37.81
CA ILE A 8 3.01 30.09 38.08
C ILE A 8 2.04 29.12 37.37
N LEU A 9 0.87 29.59 36.93
CA LEU A 9 -0.12 28.74 36.24
C LEU A 9 0.12 28.60 34.72
N LEU A 10 1.04 29.39 34.14
CA LEU A 10 1.38 29.33 32.70
C LEU A 10 2.50 28.32 32.36
N LEU A 11 3.02 27.59 33.36
CA LEU A 11 4.13 26.62 33.23
C LEU A 11 3.70 25.15 33.26
N LEU A 12 2.41 24.86 33.07
CA LEU A 12 1.90 23.48 33.03
C LEU A 12 1.59 23.05 31.59
N LEU A 13 2.63 22.44 31.02
CA LEU A 13 2.65 21.48 29.92
C LEU A 13 2.22 22.04 28.55
N PRO A 14 3.16 22.29 27.62
CA PRO A 14 2.83 21.95 26.26
C PRO A 14 2.53 20.45 26.31
N ALA A 15 1.29 20.06 26.05
CA ALA A 15 1.02 18.71 25.59
C ALA A 15 2.03 18.48 24.48
N LEU A 16 3.03 17.63 24.71
CA LEU A 16 3.95 17.20 23.68
C LEU A 16 3.09 16.47 22.66
N CYS A 17 2.51 17.22 21.73
CA CYS A 17 2.10 16.72 20.44
C CYS A 17 3.40 16.28 19.78
N GLN A 18 3.80 15.05 20.09
CA GLN A 18 5.02 14.48 19.54
C GLN A 18 4.81 14.39 18.02
N ALA A 19 5.62 15.13 17.28
CA ALA A 19 5.50 15.21 15.83
C ALA A 19 5.77 13.83 15.21
N LEU A 20 4.98 13.49 14.19
CA LEU A 20 5.16 12.29 13.39
C LEU A 20 6.55 12.25 12.75
N ASN A 21 7.27 11.13 12.87
CA ASN A 21 8.62 10.97 12.31
C ASN A 21 8.68 9.83 11.28
N ILE A 22 8.41 10.18 10.02
CA ILE A 22 8.44 9.24 8.89
C ILE A 22 9.83 8.60 8.68
N GLU A 23 10.92 9.32 8.97
CA GLU A 23 12.28 8.76 8.84
C GLU A 23 12.55 7.70 9.91
N ASN A 24 12.00 7.85 11.11
CA ASN A 24 12.03 6.80 12.12
C ASN A 24 11.23 5.57 11.65
N GLY A 25 10.03 5.78 11.09
CA GLY A 25 9.23 4.71 10.49
C GLY A 25 9.98 3.95 9.39
N LYS A 26 10.65 4.66 8.47
CA LYS A 26 11.53 4.05 7.45
C LYS A 26 12.66 3.23 8.06
N ARG A 27 13.30 3.74 9.12
CA ARG A 27 14.38 3.05 9.83
C ARG A 27 13.88 1.75 10.46
N ILE A 28 12.74 1.79 11.14
CA ILE A 28 12.11 0.60 11.75
C ILE A 28 11.74 -0.42 10.67
N ASN A 29 11.19 0.05 9.54
CA ASN A 29 10.77 -0.83 8.44
C ASN A 29 11.90 -1.70 7.89
N ARG A 30 13.17 -1.31 8.03
CA ARG A 30 14.30 -2.15 7.60
C ARG A 30 14.29 -3.53 8.26
N SER A 31 13.83 -3.62 9.52
CA SER A 31 13.65 -4.90 10.20
C SER A 31 12.38 -5.63 9.75
N CYS A 32 11.29 -4.89 9.52
CA CYS A 32 10.03 -5.45 9.02
C CYS A 32 10.16 -6.03 7.60
N ALA A 33 10.98 -5.40 6.77
CA ALA A 33 11.21 -5.74 5.38
C ALA A 33 11.80 -7.14 5.18
N LEU A 34 12.51 -7.67 6.18
CA LEU A 34 13.05 -9.04 6.14
C LEU A 34 11.96 -10.10 5.88
N CYS A 35 10.72 -9.83 6.31
CA CYS A 35 9.59 -10.72 6.09
C CYS A 35 8.57 -10.11 5.12
N HIS A 36 8.30 -8.81 5.25
CA HIS A 36 7.24 -8.12 4.53
C HIS A 36 7.69 -7.42 3.24
N GLY A 37 8.96 -7.56 2.83
CA GLY A 37 9.52 -6.89 1.67
C GLY A 37 9.85 -5.41 1.92
N ASP A 38 10.69 -4.83 1.06
CA ASP A 38 11.30 -3.51 1.23
C ASP A 38 10.31 -2.38 1.57
N TYR A 39 9.11 -2.44 1.03
CA TYR A 39 8.05 -1.45 1.21
C TYR A 39 6.82 -2.01 1.93
N GLY A 40 6.93 -3.20 2.55
CA GLY A 40 5.79 -3.88 3.16
C GLY A 40 4.83 -4.50 2.15
N GLN A 41 5.25 -4.76 0.91
CA GLN A 41 4.41 -5.36 -0.14
C GLN A 41 4.00 -6.82 0.16
N GLY A 42 4.64 -7.43 1.15
CA GLY A 42 4.51 -8.83 1.56
C GLY A 42 5.24 -9.80 0.62
N THR A 43 5.29 -11.06 1.04
CA THR A 43 6.08 -12.10 0.35
C THR A 43 5.18 -13.29 -0.01
N PRO A 44 4.96 -13.60 -1.31
CA PRO A 44 4.16 -14.74 -1.74
C PRO A 44 4.61 -16.06 -1.11
N GLY A 45 3.65 -16.92 -0.76
CA GLY A 45 3.94 -18.25 -0.19
C GLY A 45 4.41 -18.24 1.27
N THR A 46 4.48 -17.08 1.91
CA THR A 46 4.82 -16.96 3.33
C THR A 46 3.62 -16.50 4.16
N MET A 47 3.77 -16.52 5.49
CA MET A 47 2.84 -15.92 6.44
C MET A 47 3.06 -14.41 6.64
N SER A 48 3.76 -13.75 5.71
CA SER A 48 4.09 -12.32 5.77
C SER A 48 3.12 -11.50 4.92
N PRO A 49 2.04 -10.94 5.51
CA PRO A 49 1.05 -10.17 4.78
C PRO A 49 1.63 -8.91 4.14
N ARG A 50 0.93 -8.39 3.14
CA ARG A 50 1.09 -7.01 2.70
C ARG A 50 0.68 -6.05 3.81
N LEU A 51 1.58 -5.16 4.18
CA LEU A 51 1.36 -4.04 5.12
C LEU A 51 1.26 -2.70 4.40
N ALA A 52 1.90 -2.58 3.23
CA ALA A 52 1.90 -1.39 2.39
C ALA A 52 0.48 -0.90 2.11
N GLY A 53 0.22 0.38 2.37
CA GLY A 53 -1.07 1.02 2.09
C GLY A 53 -2.23 0.53 2.95
N LEU A 54 -1.97 -0.20 4.04
CA LEU A 54 -2.98 -0.41 5.08
C LEU A 54 -3.21 0.90 5.86
N PRO A 55 -4.42 1.11 6.44
CA PRO A 55 -4.67 2.30 7.27
C PRO A 55 -3.70 2.36 8.45
N ALA A 56 -3.20 3.57 8.77
CA ALA A 56 -2.25 3.76 9.87
C ALA A 56 -2.85 3.32 11.21
N ASP A 57 -4.09 3.71 11.51
CA ASP A 57 -4.79 3.34 12.74
C ASP A 57 -4.95 1.83 12.89
N TYR A 58 -5.27 1.13 11.79
CA TYR A 58 -5.32 -0.33 11.76
C TYR A 58 -3.95 -0.95 12.05
N LEU A 59 -2.88 -0.47 11.41
CA LEU A 59 -1.52 -0.96 11.64
C LEU A 59 -1.08 -0.73 13.09
N GLU A 60 -1.34 0.46 13.64
CA GLU A 60 -0.99 0.81 15.01
C GLU A 60 -1.73 -0.09 16.01
N LYS A 61 -3.03 -0.30 15.81
CA LYS A 61 -3.86 -1.21 16.62
C LYS A 61 -3.31 -2.64 16.58
N GLU A 62 -3.04 -3.18 15.40
CA GLU A 62 -2.53 -4.55 15.25
C GLU A 62 -1.14 -4.73 15.89
N LEU A 63 -0.24 -3.75 15.72
CA LEU A 63 1.07 -3.75 16.36
C LEU A 63 0.95 -3.69 17.89
N LYS A 64 0.01 -2.90 18.43
CA LYS A 64 -0.30 -2.87 19.86
C LYS A 64 -0.86 -4.20 20.35
N TYR A 65 -1.71 -4.90 19.58
CA TYR A 65 -2.18 -6.24 19.94
C TYR A 65 -1.07 -7.28 19.98
N TYR A 66 -0.10 -7.22 19.06
CA TYR A 66 1.11 -8.05 19.16
C TYR A 66 1.96 -7.67 20.38
N ARG A 67 2.06 -6.38 20.70
CA ARG A 67 2.81 -5.90 21.87
C ARG A 67 2.14 -6.26 23.19
N SER A 68 0.82 -6.24 23.31
CA SER A 68 0.10 -6.66 24.52
C SER A 68 0.06 -8.19 24.64
N GLY A 69 -0.01 -8.89 23.51
CA GLY A 69 -0.15 -10.35 23.44
C GLY A 69 -1.59 -10.81 23.23
N GLU A 70 -2.51 -9.88 22.94
CA GLU A 70 -3.85 -10.15 22.42
C GLU A 70 -3.78 -10.84 21.06
N ARG A 71 -2.85 -10.40 20.19
CA ARG A 71 -2.54 -11.11 18.96
C ARG A 71 -1.22 -11.85 19.12
N ARG A 72 -1.25 -13.17 18.89
CA ARG A 72 -0.07 -14.05 19.08
C ARG A 72 0.41 -14.63 17.75
N TYR A 73 1.67 -14.37 17.46
CA TYR A 73 2.43 -15.05 16.40
C TYR A 73 3.92 -14.89 16.68
N ALA A 74 4.58 -15.96 17.13
CA ALA A 74 5.95 -15.90 17.63
C ALA A 74 6.95 -15.30 16.62
N PRO A 75 6.91 -15.65 15.31
CA PRO A 75 7.80 -15.03 14.33
C PRO A 75 7.64 -13.51 14.27
N MET A 76 6.40 -12.99 14.28
CA MET A 76 6.18 -11.54 14.29
C MET A 76 6.70 -10.91 15.58
N VAL A 77 6.34 -11.43 16.75
CA VAL A 77 6.70 -10.83 18.04
C VAL A 77 8.21 -10.81 18.28
N ILE A 78 8.90 -11.90 17.91
CA ILE A 78 10.35 -12.04 18.11
C ILE A 78 11.13 -11.23 17.07
N ALA A 79 10.84 -11.41 15.78
CA ALA A 79 11.63 -10.80 14.71
C ALA A 79 11.47 -9.27 14.66
N SER A 80 10.29 -8.75 14.99
CA SER A 80 10.07 -7.31 15.07
C SER A 80 10.64 -6.68 16.34
N SER A 81 10.91 -7.46 17.39
CA SER A 81 11.18 -6.94 18.74
C SER A 81 10.08 -5.99 19.25
N ILE A 82 8.81 -6.21 18.85
CA ILE A 82 7.67 -5.32 19.14
C ILE A 82 7.51 -4.98 20.62
N LYS A 83 7.90 -5.88 21.53
CA LYS A 83 7.87 -5.67 22.99
C LYS A 83 8.76 -4.52 23.47
N LYS A 84 9.73 -4.08 22.65
CA LYS A 84 10.66 -2.98 22.93
C LYS A 84 10.28 -1.67 22.23
N MET A 85 9.30 -1.68 21.32
CA MET A 85 8.87 -0.48 20.60
C MET A 85 8.03 0.42 21.49
N THR A 86 8.32 1.71 21.49
CA THR A 86 7.49 2.72 22.15
C THR A 86 6.20 2.97 21.37
N ASP A 87 5.28 3.77 21.93
CA ASP A 87 4.06 4.17 21.20
C ASP A 87 4.39 5.03 19.99
N GLU A 88 5.43 5.85 20.10
CA GLU A 88 5.99 6.64 19.00
C GLU A 88 6.52 5.75 17.88
N ASP A 89 7.32 4.74 18.21
CA ASP A 89 7.86 3.81 17.22
C ASP A 89 6.73 3.12 16.44
N ILE A 90 5.67 2.67 17.15
CA ILE A 90 4.50 2.03 16.54
C ILE A 90 3.73 3.01 15.64
N ARG A 91 3.52 4.25 16.09
CA ARG A 91 2.85 5.28 15.29
C ARG A 91 3.65 5.61 14.02
N ASP A 92 4.95 5.83 14.16
CA ASP A 92 5.84 6.21 13.06
C ASP A 92 5.92 5.13 11.98
N ILE A 93 6.06 3.84 12.34
CA ILE A 93 6.08 2.74 11.36
C ILE A 93 4.72 2.56 10.68
N SER A 94 3.63 2.73 11.42
CA SER A 94 2.26 2.59 10.90
C SER A 94 1.97 3.65 9.84
N GLU A 95 2.33 4.90 10.12
CA GLU A 95 2.19 6.02 9.20
C GLU A 95 3.10 5.89 7.97
N TYR A 96 4.34 5.44 8.17
CA TYR A 96 5.23 5.16 7.05
C TYR A 96 4.63 4.11 6.09
N LEU A 97 4.18 2.97 6.62
CA LEU A 97 3.60 1.87 5.83
C LEU A 97 2.27 2.28 5.17
N ALA A 98 1.44 3.06 5.85
CA ALA A 98 0.20 3.60 5.30
C ALA A 98 0.46 4.58 4.14
N GLY A 99 1.53 5.37 4.21
CA GLY A 99 1.95 6.29 3.17
C GLY A 99 2.56 5.63 1.92
N VAL A 100 2.80 4.31 1.94
CA VAL A 100 3.35 3.60 0.78
C VAL A 100 2.35 3.56 -0.37
N ASN A 101 2.67 4.28 -1.46
CA ASN A 101 1.84 4.32 -2.66
C ASN A 101 1.99 3.04 -3.48
N LEU A 102 1.00 2.15 -3.38
CA LEU A 102 0.94 0.87 -4.08
C LEU A 102 1.08 0.96 -5.61
N ARG A 103 0.65 2.09 -6.22
CA ARG A 103 0.74 2.28 -7.67
C ARG A 103 2.17 2.48 -8.16
N ASN A 104 3.05 2.89 -7.25
CA ASN A 104 4.46 3.12 -7.56
C ASN A 104 5.30 1.85 -7.39
N LEU A 105 4.75 0.82 -6.74
CA LEU A 105 5.44 -0.45 -6.49
C LEU A 105 5.21 -1.45 -7.61
N ASN A 106 6.23 -2.27 -7.88
CA ASN A 106 6.04 -3.53 -8.59
C ASN A 106 5.54 -4.57 -7.60
N LEU A 107 4.22 -4.61 -7.36
CA LEU A 107 3.63 -5.54 -6.41
C LEU A 107 3.85 -6.99 -6.86
N PRO A 108 4.25 -7.90 -5.96
CA PRO A 108 4.30 -9.31 -6.28
C PRO A 108 2.93 -9.79 -6.75
N LYS A 109 2.90 -10.61 -7.81
CA LYS A 109 1.67 -11.26 -8.24
C LYS A 109 1.16 -12.11 -7.07
N ILE A 110 -0.09 -11.88 -6.67
CA ILE A 110 -0.76 -12.74 -5.69
C ILE A 110 -0.95 -14.12 -6.34
N PRO A 111 -0.41 -15.21 -5.75
CA PRO A 111 -0.63 -16.54 -6.26
C PRO A 111 -2.13 -16.86 -6.30
N GLU A 112 -2.53 -17.62 -7.31
CA GLU A 112 -3.89 -18.16 -7.36
C GLU A 112 -4.11 -19.06 -6.13
N TYR A 113 -5.29 -18.93 -5.52
CA TYR A 113 -5.65 -19.73 -4.37
C TYR A 113 -6.23 -21.09 -4.84
N PRO A 114 -5.59 -22.22 -4.52
CA PRO A 114 -5.85 -23.49 -5.22
C PRO A 114 -7.16 -24.19 -4.81
N ASN A 115 -7.73 -23.87 -3.64
CA ASN A 115 -8.74 -24.71 -3.00
C ASN A 115 -10.19 -24.21 -3.15
N GLY A 116 -10.43 -23.14 -3.92
CA GLY A 116 -11.75 -22.51 -3.98
C GLY A 116 -12.23 -22.17 -5.40
N LYS A 117 -13.50 -21.83 -5.50
CA LYS A 117 -14.20 -21.41 -6.71
C LYS A 117 -14.53 -19.91 -6.62
N PRO A 118 -13.80 -19.04 -7.34
CA PRO A 118 -13.98 -17.59 -7.26
C PRO A 118 -15.41 -17.12 -7.55
N ASN A 119 -16.17 -17.82 -8.40
CA ASN A 119 -17.56 -17.44 -8.69
C ASN A 119 -18.48 -17.64 -7.48
N LYS A 120 -18.33 -18.73 -6.72
CA LYS A 120 -19.09 -18.96 -5.49
C LYS A 120 -18.66 -18.00 -4.39
N GLY A 121 -17.34 -17.81 -4.23
CA GLY A 121 -16.81 -16.86 -3.27
C GLY A 121 -17.29 -15.43 -3.52
N LYS A 122 -17.49 -15.07 -4.79
CA LYS A 122 -18.08 -13.78 -5.17
C LYS A 122 -19.51 -13.62 -4.71
N GLU A 123 -20.33 -14.68 -4.79
CA GLU A 123 -21.71 -14.65 -4.30
C GLU A 123 -21.71 -14.40 -2.79
N ILE A 124 -21.02 -15.25 -2.04
CA ILE A 124 -20.89 -15.14 -0.57
C ILE A 124 -20.33 -13.78 -0.15
N PHE A 125 -19.22 -13.34 -0.76
CA PHE A 125 -18.60 -12.06 -0.43
C PHE A 125 -19.54 -10.88 -0.69
N ASN A 126 -20.33 -10.95 -1.78
CA ASN A 126 -21.29 -9.89 -2.05
C ASN A 126 -22.44 -9.92 -1.07
N ASP A 127 -22.87 -11.06 -0.56
CA ASP A 127 -24.02 -11.10 0.33
C ASP A 127 -23.62 -10.69 1.76
N GLU A 128 -22.50 -11.23 2.24
CA GLU A 128 -22.14 -11.15 3.67
C GLU A 128 -21.01 -10.14 3.94
N CYS A 129 -19.96 -10.11 3.11
CA CYS A 129 -18.72 -9.38 3.43
C CYS A 129 -18.69 -7.94 2.91
N LYS A 130 -19.39 -7.65 1.79
CA LYS A 130 -19.28 -6.35 1.08
C LYS A 130 -19.76 -5.18 1.95
N SER A 131 -20.67 -5.44 2.89
CA SER A 131 -21.26 -4.45 3.78
C SER A 131 -20.17 -3.68 4.54
N CYS A 132 -19.12 -4.39 4.95
CA CYS A 132 -17.94 -3.85 5.64
C CYS A 132 -16.78 -3.61 4.67
N HIS A 133 -16.33 -4.63 3.93
CA HIS A 133 -15.10 -4.57 3.12
C HIS A 133 -15.26 -3.86 1.76
N LYS A 134 -16.48 -3.41 1.43
CA LYS A 134 -16.90 -2.92 0.10
C LYS A 134 -16.83 -3.99 -0.99
N LYS A 135 -17.61 -3.80 -2.06
CA LYS A 135 -17.56 -4.65 -3.26
C LYS A 135 -16.17 -4.74 -3.89
N THR A 136 -15.33 -3.72 -3.70
CA THR A 136 -13.95 -3.70 -4.21
C THR A 136 -12.97 -4.46 -3.32
N GLY A 137 -13.36 -4.86 -2.09
CA GLY A 137 -12.46 -5.45 -1.10
C GLY A 137 -11.42 -4.48 -0.53
N LEU A 138 -11.53 -3.18 -0.81
CA LEU A 138 -10.58 -2.16 -0.33
C LEU A 138 -10.88 -1.63 1.08
N GLY A 139 -11.93 -2.11 1.73
CA GLY A 139 -12.27 -1.72 3.09
C GLY A 139 -12.76 -0.28 3.24
N LYS A 140 -12.90 0.14 4.51
CA LYS A 140 -13.32 1.49 4.93
C LYS A 140 -12.30 2.00 5.97
N PRO A 141 -11.20 2.63 5.54
CA PRO A 141 -10.15 3.11 6.45
C PRO A 141 -10.66 3.98 7.60
N LYS A 142 -11.63 4.87 7.35
CA LYS A 142 -12.25 5.73 8.38
C LYS A 142 -13.10 4.98 9.42
N LYS A 143 -13.27 3.67 9.27
CA LYS A 143 -14.00 2.78 10.18
C LYS A 143 -13.12 1.61 10.62
N ASP A 144 -11.81 1.71 10.46
CA ASP A 144 -10.85 0.63 10.74
C ASP A 144 -11.09 -0.71 10.03
N ILE A 145 -11.89 -0.70 8.95
CA ILE A 145 -12.16 -1.91 8.16
C ILE A 145 -11.04 -2.06 7.12
N PRO A 146 -10.16 -3.07 7.24
CA PRO A 146 -8.99 -3.19 6.37
C PRO A 146 -9.35 -3.67 4.96
N PRO A 147 -8.47 -3.41 3.96
CA PRO A 147 -8.57 -4.04 2.66
C PRO A 147 -8.25 -5.54 2.77
N VAL A 148 -9.09 -6.36 2.15
CA VAL A 148 -8.86 -7.79 1.88
C VAL A 148 -8.34 -8.01 0.46
N ALA A 149 -8.59 -7.07 -0.45
CA ALA A 149 -8.09 -7.09 -1.81
C ALA A 149 -6.57 -6.93 -1.86
N GLY A 150 -5.92 -7.68 -2.76
CA GLY A 150 -4.47 -7.67 -2.90
C GLY A 150 -3.69 -8.17 -1.68
N GLN A 151 -4.32 -8.98 -0.82
CA GLN A 151 -3.67 -9.68 0.28
C GLN A 151 -3.46 -11.16 -0.09
N TYR A 152 -2.49 -11.82 0.54
CA TYR A 152 -2.17 -13.23 0.26
C TYR A 152 -3.21 -14.19 0.84
N GLY A 153 -3.66 -15.14 0.02
CA GLY A 153 -4.69 -16.12 0.42
C GLY A 153 -4.31 -16.96 1.63
N SER A 154 -3.04 -17.40 1.73
CA SER A 154 -2.53 -18.15 2.90
C SER A 154 -2.65 -17.36 4.20
N TYR A 155 -2.36 -16.05 4.14
CA TYR A 155 -2.50 -15.18 5.30
C TYR A 155 -3.97 -14.99 5.69
N ILE A 156 -4.86 -14.72 4.71
CA ILE A 156 -6.30 -14.56 4.94
C ILE A 156 -6.87 -15.84 5.56
N PHE A 157 -6.57 -17.01 4.99
CA PHE A 157 -6.98 -18.30 5.52
C PHE A 157 -6.61 -18.45 7.00
N SER A 158 -5.35 -18.18 7.33
CA SER A 158 -4.89 -18.25 8.72
C SER A 158 -5.58 -17.23 9.64
N GLN A 159 -6.00 -16.06 9.13
CA GLN A 159 -6.72 -15.10 9.96
C GLN A 159 -8.13 -15.60 10.25
N ILE A 160 -8.83 -16.10 9.23
CA ILE A 160 -10.18 -16.67 9.38
C ILE A 160 -10.15 -17.85 10.36
N LYS A 161 -9.18 -18.76 10.24
CA LYS A 161 -9.00 -19.84 11.21
C LYS A 161 -8.76 -19.35 12.64
N LYS A 162 -8.00 -18.28 12.82
CA LYS A 162 -7.81 -17.69 14.16
C LYS A 162 -9.07 -17.03 14.71
N PHE A 163 -9.95 -16.49 13.86
CA PHE A 163 -11.28 -16.02 14.27
C PHE A 163 -12.16 -17.20 14.68
N GLN A 164 -12.27 -18.25 13.86
CA GLN A 164 -13.04 -19.47 14.20
C GLN A 164 -12.56 -20.12 15.51
N ASP A 165 -11.25 -20.21 15.72
CA ASP A 165 -10.65 -20.81 16.93
C ASP A 165 -10.63 -19.86 18.15
N LYS A 166 -11.20 -18.66 18.03
CA LYS A 166 -11.18 -17.59 19.04
C LYS A 166 -9.76 -17.21 19.53
N GLN A 167 -8.75 -17.44 18.70
CA GLN A 167 -7.36 -17.03 18.95
C GLN A 167 -7.09 -15.58 18.54
N ARG A 168 -8.03 -14.98 17.81
CA ARG A 168 -8.08 -13.58 17.43
C ARG A 168 -9.55 -13.18 17.39
N HIS A 169 -9.86 -11.98 17.84
CA HIS A 169 -11.21 -11.42 17.78
C HIS A 169 -11.40 -10.64 16.48
N HIS A 170 -12.51 -10.85 15.78
CA HIS A 170 -12.87 -10.05 14.61
C HIS A 170 -13.37 -8.65 15.05
N ASP A 171 -12.84 -7.60 14.43
CA ASP A 171 -13.27 -6.24 14.74
C ASP A 171 -14.76 -6.03 14.42
N ASP A 172 -15.45 -5.20 15.20
CA ASP A 172 -16.89 -4.93 15.07
C ASP A 172 -17.80 -6.18 15.21
N ASP A 173 -17.33 -7.24 15.87
CA ASP A 173 -18.09 -8.46 16.15
C ASP A 173 -17.95 -8.85 17.64
N PRO A 174 -18.84 -8.37 18.53
CA PRO A 174 -18.71 -8.61 19.96
C PRO A 174 -18.90 -10.09 20.37
N GLU A 175 -19.60 -10.89 19.57
CA GLU A 175 -19.82 -12.31 19.83
C GLU A 175 -18.72 -13.20 19.20
N ASP A 176 -17.89 -12.61 18.32
CA ASP A 176 -16.81 -13.24 17.56
C ASP A 176 -17.28 -14.42 16.69
N ASP A 177 -18.57 -14.49 16.36
CA ASP A 177 -19.22 -15.63 15.70
C ASP A 177 -19.33 -15.48 14.18
N THR A 178 -18.84 -14.37 13.60
CA THR A 178 -18.90 -14.07 12.15
C THR A 178 -18.47 -15.24 11.27
N PHE A 179 -17.50 -16.05 11.71
CA PHE A 179 -16.96 -17.16 10.92
C PHE A 179 -17.38 -18.55 11.41
N ASP A 180 -18.19 -18.67 12.46
CA ASP A 180 -18.48 -19.96 13.10
C ASP A 180 -19.30 -20.87 12.18
N ASP A 181 -20.20 -20.29 11.39
CA ASP A 181 -21.11 -21.04 10.50
C ASP A 181 -20.54 -21.32 9.11
N TYR A 182 -19.33 -20.85 8.80
CA TYR A 182 -18.72 -21.04 7.48
C TYR A 182 -17.95 -22.36 7.39
N ALA A 183 -18.34 -23.20 6.44
CA ALA A 183 -17.58 -24.40 6.10
C ALA A 183 -16.21 -24.02 5.47
N ASP A 184 -15.22 -24.91 5.63
CA ASP A 184 -13.89 -24.74 5.03
C ASP A 184 -13.95 -24.47 3.52
N THR A 185 -14.89 -25.12 2.81
CA THR A 185 -15.09 -24.91 1.38
C THR A 185 -15.63 -23.51 1.05
N GLU A 186 -16.46 -22.94 1.91
CA GLU A 186 -17.00 -21.58 1.71
C GLU A 186 -15.91 -20.54 1.98
N ILE A 187 -15.09 -20.77 3.02
CA ILE A 187 -13.91 -19.96 3.31
C ILE A 187 -12.94 -20.00 2.13
N ASP A 188 -12.64 -21.19 1.60
CA ASP A 188 -11.77 -21.36 0.44
C ASP A 188 -12.33 -20.65 -0.81
N ASP A 189 -13.64 -20.75 -1.05
CA ASP A 189 -14.33 -20.03 -2.13
C ASP A 189 -14.18 -18.51 -1.97
N ILE A 190 -14.45 -17.95 -0.78
CA ILE A 190 -14.28 -16.52 -0.47
C ILE A 190 -12.84 -16.08 -0.73
N ILE A 191 -11.85 -16.84 -0.24
CA ILE A 191 -10.42 -16.50 -0.40
C ILE A 191 -10.02 -16.53 -1.87
N ALA A 192 -10.47 -17.54 -2.61
CA ALA A 192 -10.26 -17.65 -4.05
C ALA A 192 -10.83 -16.44 -4.80
N TYR A 193 -11.95 -15.87 -4.34
CA TYR A 193 -12.48 -14.64 -4.92
C TYR A 193 -11.69 -13.39 -4.52
N VAL A 194 -11.49 -13.12 -3.23
CA VAL A 194 -10.89 -11.84 -2.78
C VAL A 194 -9.44 -11.66 -3.24
N THR A 195 -8.71 -12.76 -3.45
CA THR A 195 -7.34 -12.73 -3.99
C THR A 195 -7.28 -12.34 -5.47
N THR A 196 -8.42 -12.35 -6.19
CA THR A 196 -8.53 -11.78 -7.55
C THR A 196 -8.72 -10.26 -7.56
N LEU A 197 -9.06 -9.66 -6.42
CA LEU A 197 -9.37 -8.23 -6.35
C LEU A 197 -8.08 -7.40 -6.33
N PRO A 198 -8.02 -6.28 -7.08
CA PRO A 198 -6.81 -5.46 -7.17
C PRO A 198 -6.53 -4.73 -5.86
N ALA A 199 -5.25 -4.61 -5.51
CA ALA A 199 -4.78 -3.97 -4.27
C ALA A 199 -5.05 -2.45 -4.19
N HIS A 200 -5.35 -1.82 -5.32
CA HIS A 200 -5.68 -0.41 -5.42
C HIS A 200 -6.77 -0.18 -6.47
N PRO A 201 -7.54 0.93 -6.40
CA PRO A 201 -8.46 1.29 -7.46
C PRO A 201 -7.71 1.44 -8.80
N PRO A 202 -8.35 1.12 -9.94
CA PRO A 202 -7.78 1.45 -11.24
C PRO A 202 -7.46 2.94 -11.29
N LEU A 203 -6.48 3.29 -12.11
CA LEU A 203 -6.27 4.71 -12.41
C LEU A 203 -7.59 5.25 -12.99
N PRO A 204 -8.00 6.49 -12.62
CA PRO A 204 -9.03 7.15 -13.41
C PRO A 204 -8.58 7.11 -14.87
N ALA A 205 -9.53 6.93 -15.79
CA ALA A 205 -9.22 7.09 -17.20
C ALA A 205 -8.49 8.44 -17.33
N SER A 206 -7.26 8.42 -17.84
CA SER A 206 -6.53 9.65 -18.09
C SER A 206 -7.43 10.51 -18.97
N GLU A 207 -7.77 11.72 -18.52
CA GLU A 207 -8.09 12.74 -19.52
C GLU A 207 -6.88 12.78 -20.44
N GLU A 208 -7.11 12.61 -21.74
CA GLU A 208 -6.07 12.74 -22.76
C GLU A 208 -5.46 14.13 -22.61
N PHE A 209 -4.32 14.23 -21.95
CA PHE A 209 -3.55 15.46 -21.94
C PHE A 209 -2.39 15.28 -22.90
N SER A 210 -2.53 15.88 -24.08
CA SER A 210 -1.44 16.05 -25.02
C SER A 210 -0.51 17.12 -24.47
N VAL A 211 0.61 16.73 -23.87
CA VAL A 211 1.69 17.69 -23.62
C VAL A 211 2.47 17.81 -24.93
N GLY A 212 2.39 18.95 -25.60
CA GLY A 212 3.25 19.23 -26.74
C GLY A 212 4.71 19.34 -26.26
N MET A 213 5.67 18.82 -27.02
CA MET A 213 7.10 18.93 -26.67
C MET A 213 7.54 20.39 -26.49
N SER A 214 6.84 21.33 -27.14
CA SER A 214 7.01 22.78 -26.94
C SER A 214 6.74 23.23 -25.50
N ASP A 215 5.70 22.69 -24.85
CA ASP A 215 5.28 23.13 -23.52
C ASP A 215 6.24 22.63 -22.44
N VAL A 216 6.84 21.46 -22.67
CA VAL A 216 7.91 20.91 -21.82
C VAL A 216 9.18 21.75 -21.96
N MET A 217 9.55 22.12 -23.19
CA MET A 217 10.75 22.92 -23.48
C MET A 217 10.66 24.34 -22.90
N ASP A 218 9.47 24.95 -22.93
CA ASP A 218 9.21 26.27 -22.35
C ASP A 218 9.28 26.25 -20.81
N SER A 219 8.77 25.20 -20.17
CA SER A 219 8.82 25.04 -18.71
C SER A 219 10.24 24.81 -18.15
N MET A 220 11.17 24.36 -19.00
CA MET A 220 12.57 24.09 -18.64
C MET A 220 13.52 25.23 -19.03
N GLY A 221 13.01 26.34 -19.58
CA GLY A 221 13.83 27.50 -19.95
C GLY A 221 14.84 27.22 -21.07
N MET A 222 14.63 26.18 -21.86
CA MET A 222 15.53 25.74 -22.93
C MET A 222 15.12 26.37 -24.28
N VAL A 223 15.04 27.69 -24.34
CA VAL A 223 14.91 28.40 -25.63
C VAL A 223 16.30 28.69 -26.16
N GLY A 224 16.74 27.86 -27.13
CA GLY A 224 17.90 28.16 -27.94
C GLY A 224 18.69 26.93 -28.33
N MET A 225 18.72 26.67 -29.65
CA MET A 225 19.58 25.73 -30.38
C MET A 225 18.95 24.39 -30.76
N VAL A 226 18.10 24.42 -31.79
CA VAL A 226 18.12 23.38 -32.82
C VAL A 226 18.06 24.07 -34.19
N GLN A 227 19.20 24.18 -34.85
CA GLN A 227 19.25 24.43 -36.29
C GLN A 227 19.17 23.09 -37.02
N GLY A 228 18.21 22.96 -37.93
CA GLY A 228 18.24 21.97 -39.01
C GLY A 228 17.77 20.56 -38.62
N GLY A 229 16.52 20.25 -38.94
CA GLY A 229 15.97 18.90 -38.89
C GLY A 229 14.45 18.96 -38.85
N ASP A 230 13.81 18.29 -39.81
CA ASP A 230 12.36 18.24 -40.04
C ASP A 230 11.55 18.08 -38.74
N GLN A 231 10.76 19.11 -38.39
CA GLN A 231 9.88 19.15 -37.22
C GLN A 231 8.57 18.40 -37.50
N SER A 232 8.65 17.14 -37.93
CA SER A 232 7.47 16.29 -37.93
C SER A 232 7.25 15.77 -36.51
N ASP A 233 6.25 16.33 -35.84
CA ASP A 233 5.76 16.01 -34.50
C ASP A 233 5.97 14.53 -34.09
N LEU A 234 6.98 14.27 -33.26
CA LEU A 234 7.11 13.01 -32.52
C LEU A 234 6.11 13.02 -31.36
N ASN A 235 4.85 12.76 -31.67
CA ASN A 235 3.81 12.51 -30.68
C ASN A 235 4.06 11.14 -30.03
N ILE A 236 4.65 11.11 -28.84
CA ILE A 236 4.73 9.89 -28.03
C ILE A 236 3.42 9.77 -27.25
N SER A 237 2.47 8.99 -27.77
CA SER A 237 1.27 8.59 -27.03
C SER A 237 1.61 7.46 -26.04
N GLY A 238 1.54 7.71 -24.74
CA GLY A 238 1.80 6.70 -23.71
C GLY A 238 1.38 7.16 -22.32
N GLN A 239 1.26 6.22 -21.39
CA GLN A 239 1.04 6.56 -19.98
C GLN A 239 2.40 6.93 -19.36
N PHE A 240 2.52 8.11 -18.78
CA PHE A 240 3.71 8.51 -18.05
C PHE A 240 3.46 8.62 -16.55
N ARG A 241 4.50 8.36 -15.75
CA ARG A 241 4.52 8.67 -14.31
C ARG A 241 5.74 9.51 -13.98
N VAL A 242 5.59 10.45 -13.07
CA VAL A 242 6.70 11.22 -12.50
C VAL A 242 7.14 10.56 -11.19
N THR A 243 8.43 10.26 -11.04
CA THR A 243 8.99 9.70 -9.80
C THR A 243 9.06 10.78 -8.70
N PRO A 244 9.21 10.40 -7.41
CA PRO A 244 9.45 11.37 -6.35
C PRO A 244 10.74 12.20 -6.53
N SER A 245 11.70 11.71 -7.32
CA SER A 245 12.92 12.42 -7.72
C SER A 245 12.72 13.37 -8.91
N GLY A 246 11.53 13.41 -9.50
CA GLY A 246 11.19 14.28 -10.64
C GLY A 246 11.41 13.64 -12.01
N ASP A 247 11.78 12.37 -12.08
CA ASP A 247 12.06 11.69 -13.35
C ASP A 247 10.76 11.26 -14.05
N ILE A 248 10.72 11.38 -15.38
CA ILE A 248 9.58 10.94 -16.18
C ILE A 248 9.81 9.51 -16.66
N VAL A 249 8.86 8.62 -16.34
CA VAL A 249 8.85 7.22 -16.77
C VAL A 249 7.69 6.99 -17.72
N LEU A 250 8.01 6.66 -18.98
CA LEU A 250 7.02 6.29 -19.99
C LEU A 250 6.77 4.78 -19.93
N LYS A 251 5.50 4.39 -19.78
CA LYS A 251 5.01 3.03 -20.05
C LYS A 251 4.45 2.99 -21.47
N PRO A 252 5.12 2.32 -22.42
CA PRO A 252 4.55 2.11 -23.74
C PRO A 252 3.33 1.19 -23.63
N LEU A 253 2.21 1.64 -24.19
CA LEU A 253 1.10 0.76 -24.52
C LEU A 253 1.50 0.04 -25.81
N ASN A 254 1.77 -1.27 -25.68
CA ASN A 254 2.16 -2.24 -26.73
C ASN A 254 3.67 -2.53 -26.82
N GLN A 255 3.99 -3.83 -26.69
CA GLN A 255 5.33 -4.42 -26.57
C GLN A 255 6.18 -4.42 -27.85
N ASP A 256 5.86 -3.60 -28.86
CA ASP A 256 6.68 -3.54 -30.07
C ASP A 256 7.76 -2.46 -29.93
N MET A 257 8.93 -2.83 -29.39
CA MET A 257 10.10 -1.96 -29.16
C MET A 257 10.76 -1.42 -30.44
N ARG A 258 10.09 -1.52 -31.59
CA ARG A 258 10.58 -1.01 -32.89
C ARG A 258 10.26 0.48 -33.12
N SER A 259 9.42 1.09 -32.28
CA SER A 259 9.06 2.53 -32.35
C SER A 259 10.03 3.47 -31.60
N ILE A 260 11.15 2.96 -31.07
CA ILE A 260 12.14 3.75 -30.30
C ILE A 260 13.14 4.47 -31.23
N ALA A 261 13.02 4.30 -32.55
CA ALA A 261 13.84 4.97 -33.55
C ALA A 261 13.45 6.46 -33.66
N GLY A 262 13.92 7.28 -32.71
CA GLY A 262 13.65 8.71 -32.67
C GLY A 262 13.86 9.39 -31.31
N LEU A 263 14.10 8.64 -30.23
CA LEU A 263 14.35 9.24 -28.92
C LEU A 263 15.76 9.87 -28.87
N SER A 264 15.83 11.16 -28.58
CA SER A 264 17.05 11.90 -28.27
C SER A 264 17.04 12.37 -26.81
N GLY A 265 18.21 12.42 -26.17
CA GLY A 265 18.39 12.78 -24.76
C GLY A 265 19.04 11.68 -23.91
N ASN A 266 19.39 11.99 -22.66
CA ASN A 266 19.90 11.01 -21.71
C ASN A 266 18.75 10.18 -21.15
N PHE A 267 18.70 8.89 -21.46
CA PHE A 267 17.68 7.99 -20.93
C PHE A 267 18.22 6.59 -20.64
N ARG A 268 17.49 5.85 -19.81
CA ARG A 268 17.72 4.43 -19.53
C ARG A 268 16.47 3.62 -19.78
N ILE A 269 16.63 2.48 -20.45
CA ILE A 269 15.55 1.49 -20.58
C ILE A 269 15.55 0.63 -19.31
N THR A 270 14.41 0.56 -18.63
CA THR A 270 14.22 -0.23 -17.43
C THR A 270 13.17 -1.32 -17.68
N PRO A 271 13.09 -2.38 -16.84
CA PRO A 271 12.00 -3.35 -16.91
C PRO A 271 10.59 -2.74 -16.77
N THR A 272 10.49 -1.49 -16.29
CA THR A 272 9.23 -0.79 -16.05
C THR A 272 8.89 0.30 -17.07
N GLY A 273 9.76 0.53 -18.07
CA GLY A 273 9.60 1.61 -19.05
C GLY A 273 10.89 2.36 -19.35
N ILE A 274 10.78 3.47 -20.08
CA ILE A 274 11.91 4.36 -20.41
C ILE A 274 11.98 5.46 -19.36
N LEU A 275 13.15 5.60 -18.72
CA LEU A 275 13.46 6.63 -17.73
C LEU A 275 14.28 7.73 -18.40
N PHE A 276 13.76 8.95 -18.49
CA PHE A 276 14.54 10.11 -18.92
C PHE A 276 15.31 10.67 -17.72
N MET A 277 16.61 10.88 -17.90
CA MET A 277 17.49 11.43 -16.89
C MET A 277 17.68 12.92 -17.17
N PRO A 278 17.67 13.78 -16.13
CA PRO A 278 18.07 15.17 -16.30
C PRO A 278 19.52 15.24 -16.82
N ASN A 279 19.78 16.20 -17.70
CA ASN A 279 21.13 16.52 -18.15
C ASN A 279 21.95 17.21 -17.06
#